data_AF-A0A355R0L8-F1
#
_entry.id   AF-A0A355R0L8-F1
#
_cell.length_a   1.000
_cell.length_b   1.000
_cell.length_c   1.000
_cell.angle_alpha   90.00
_cell.angle_beta   90.00
_cell.angle_gamma   90.00
#
_symmetry.space_group_name_H-M   'P 1'
#
loop_
_entity.id
_entity.type
_entity.pdbx_description
1 polymer ?
#
loop_
_entity_poly.entity_id
_entity_poly.type
_entity_poly.pdbx_seq_one_letter_code
_entity_poly.pdbx_strand_id
1 'polypeptide(L)' 'MAHVPQIKIPATYIRGGTSKGVFFRLQDLPEQAQIPGPARDALLLRVIGSPDPYGKQIDGMGGA' A
#
# COMPACT_ATOMS: atom_id res chain seq x y z
N MET A 1 -22.64 -5.78 9.14
CA MET A 1 -21.54 -6.77 9.08
C MET A 1 -20.35 -6.20 9.84
N ALA A 2 -19.74 -6.96 10.74
CA ALA A 2 -18.63 -6.47 11.56
C ALA A 2 -17.34 -6.20 10.76
N HIS A 3 -17.21 -6.80 9.56
CA HIS A 3 -16.07 -6.58 8.67
C HIS A 3 -16.56 -6.22 7.28
N VAL A 4 -16.07 -5.07 6.79
CA VAL A 4 -16.24 -4.64 5.41
C VAL A 4 -15.22 -5.33 4.50
N PRO A 5 -15.57 -5.65 3.24
CA PRO A 5 -14.62 -6.21 2.28
C PRO A 5 -13.40 -5.31 2.05
N GLN A 6 -12.29 -5.90 1.62
CA GLN A 6 -11.12 -5.14 1.18
C GLN A 6 -11.44 -4.28 -0.04
N ILE A 7 -10.84 -3.10 -0.11
CA ILE A 7 -10.86 -2.25 -1.30
C ILE A 7 -9.85 -2.75 -2.33
N LYS A 8 -10.12 -2.50 -3.61
CA LYS A 8 -9.19 -2.79 -4.72
C LYS A 8 -8.73 -1.47 -5.31
N ILE A 9 -7.41 -1.30 -5.45
CA ILE A 9 -6.79 -0.10 -5.99
C ILE A 9 -5.94 -0.52 -7.20
N PRO A 10 -6.15 0.06 -8.40
CA PRO A 10 -5.27 -0.18 -9.53
C PRO A 10 -3.82 0.17 -9.18
N ALA A 11 -2.93 -0.79 -9.38
CA ALA A 11 -1.52 -0.66 -9.05
C ALA A 11 -0.68 -1.58 -9.94
N THR A 12 0.60 -1.25 -10.08
CA THR A 12 1.57 -2.09 -10.78
C THR A 12 2.76 -2.36 -9.89
N TYR A 13 3.13 -3.63 -9.72
CA TYR A 13 4.34 -4.02 -9.03
C TYR A 13 5.50 -4.13 -10.02
N ILE A 14 6.52 -3.29 -9.87
CA ILE A 14 7.58 -3.12 -10.86
C ILE A 14 8.95 -3.22 -10.19
N ARG A 15 9.90 -3.85 -10.88
CA ARG A 15 11.33 -3.73 -10.57
C ARG A 15 11.93 -2.56 -11.37
N GLY A 16 12.46 -1.56 -10.67
CA GLY A 16 13.22 -0.44 -11.25
C GLY A 16 14.67 -0.52 -10.79
N GLY A 17 15.60 -0.86 -11.69
CA GLY A 17 16.98 -1.15 -11.31
C GLY A 17 17.07 -2.33 -10.34
N THR A 18 17.63 -2.08 -9.15
CA THR A 18 17.81 -3.04 -8.05
C THR A 18 16.71 -3.00 -6.98
N SER A 19 15.68 -2.16 -7.16
CA SER A 19 14.55 -2.01 -6.23
C SER A 19 13.25 -2.55 -6.83
N LYS A 20 12.31 -2.96 -5.96
CA LYS A 20 10.92 -3.26 -6.34
C LYS A 20 9.97 -2.32 -5.59
N GLY A 21 8.88 -1.92 -6.24
CA GLY A 21 7.88 -1.04 -5.64
C GLY A 21 6.49 -1.29 -6.19
N VAL A 22 5.48 -0.91 -5.40
CA VAL A 22 4.08 -0.84 -5.84
C VAL A 22 3.82 0.59 -6.31
N PHE A 23 3.51 0.75 -7.59
CA PHE A 23 3.28 2.05 -8.23
C PHE A 23 1.78 2.28 -8.41
N PHE A 24 1.35 3.51 -8.11
CA PHE A 24 -0.02 3.98 -8.26
C PHE A 24 -0.05 5.24 -9.11
N ARG A 25 -1.09 5.44 -9.91
CA ARG A 25 -1.42 6.76 -10.45
C ARG A 25 -2.23 7.52 -9.41
N LEU A 26 -2.04 8.83 -9.32
CA LEU A 26 -2.73 9.66 -8.33
C LEU A 26 -4.26 9.50 -8.41
N GLN A 27 -4.81 9.54 -9.62
CA GLN A 27 -6.25 9.41 -9.88
C GLN A 27 -6.84 8.04 -9.51
N ASP A 28 -6.02 7.00 -9.36
CA ASP A 28 -6.47 5.65 -9.01
C ASP A 28 -6.55 5.46 -7.49
N LEU A 29 -5.97 6.37 -6.70
CA LEU A 29 -6.05 6.33 -5.25
C LEU A 29 -7.44 6.74 -4.75
N PRO A 30 -7.88 6.22 -3.60
CA PRO A 30 -9.04 6.76 -2.89
C PRO A 30 -8.89 8.28 -2.69
N GLU A 31 -10.00 9.02 -2.78
CA GLU A 31 -10.02 10.49 -2.75
C GLU A 31 -9.20 11.08 -1.58
N GLN A 32 -9.36 10.53 -0.39
CA GLN A 32 -8.63 10.96 0.82
C GLN A 32 -7.11 10.74 0.75
N ALA A 33 -6.66 9.81 -0.09
CA ALA A 33 -5.24 9.54 -0.35
C ALA A 33 -4.70 10.29 -1.57
N GLN A 34 -5.52 11.07 -2.29
CA GLN A 34 -5.08 11.91 -3.41
C GLN A 34 -4.38 13.21 -2.96
N ILE A 35 -4.48 13.57 -1.68
CA ILE A 35 -3.67 14.62 -1.05
C ILE A 35 -2.67 14.00 -0.07
N PRO A 36 -1.51 14.64 0.17
CA PRO A 36 -0.60 14.23 1.24
C PRO A 36 -1.29 14.30 2.61
N GLY A 37 -1.03 13.32 3.47
CA GLY A 37 -1.56 13.30 4.82
C GLY A 37 -1.79 11.89 5.36
N PRO A 38 -2.31 11.78 6.60
CA PRO A 38 -2.38 10.51 7.33
C PRO A 38 -3.15 9.40 6.61
N ALA A 39 -4.17 9.74 5.81
CA ALA A 39 -4.93 8.76 5.04
C ALA A 39 -4.07 8.09 3.94
N ARG A 40 -3.23 8.87 3.25
CA ARG A 40 -2.26 8.33 2.28
C ARG A 40 -1.21 7.48 3.00
N ASP A 41 -0.68 7.96 4.11
CA ASP A 41 0.36 7.26 4.86
C ASP A 41 -0.15 5.90 5.36
N ALA A 42 -1.35 5.87 5.96
CA ALA A 42 -1.99 4.65 6.42
C ALA A 42 -2.25 3.66 5.27
N LEU A 43 -2.68 4.15 4.10
CA LEU A 43 -2.88 3.32 2.92
C LEU A 43 -1.56 2.65 2.49
N LEU A 44 -0.49 3.44 2.32
CA LEU A 44 0.80 2.94 1.84
C LEU A 44 1.47 2.00 2.85
N LEU A 45 1.37 2.31 4.15
CA LEU A 45 1.81 1.44 5.23
C LEU A 45 1.08 0.09 5.18
N ARG A 46 -0.25 0.11 5.03
CA ARG A 46 -1.03 -1.13 4.94
C ARG A 46 -0.70 -1.94 3.69
N VAL A 47 -0.49 -1.29 2.54
CA VAL A 47 -0.10 -1.95 1.29
C VAL A 47 1.23 -2.69 1.45
N ILE A 48 2.22 -2.09 2.11
CA ILE A 48 3.52 -2.72 2.33
C ILE A 48 3.51 -3.74 3.47
N GLY A 49 2.52 -3.69 4.37
CA GLY A 49 2.43 -4.56 5.53
C GLY A 49 3.23 -4.03 6.71
N SER A 50 3.15 -2.71 6.95
CA SER A 50 3.86 -2.02 8.02
C SER A 50 2.90 -1.22 8.92
N PRO A 51 3.27 -0.94 10.19
CA PRO A 51 4.43 -1.49 10.90
C PRO A 51 4.26 -2.99 11.17
N ASP A 52 5.34 -3.76 11.02
CA ASP A 52 5.32 -5.20 11.28
C ASP A 52 6.26 -5.56 12.44
N PRO A 53 5.72 -5.99 13.61
CA PRO A 53 6.54 -6.41 14.75
C PRO A 53 7.39 -7.65 14.46
N TYR A 54 7.06 -8.44 13.43
CA TYR A 54 7.80 -9.64 13.04
C TYR A 54 8.95 -9.34 12.07
N GLY A 55 8.96 -8.15 11.45
CA GLY A 55 9.98 -7.73 10.49
C GLY A 55 10.05 -8.60 9.23
N LYS A 56 8.90 -9.11 8.75
CA LYS A 56 8.76 -10.00 7.59
C LYS A 56 7.83 -9.47 6.50
N GLN A 57 6.93 -8.55 6.81
CA GLN A 57 5.97 -7.97 5.89
C GLN A 57 5.13 -9.02 5.14
N ILE A 58 4.89 -10.19 5.75
CA ILE A 58 4.22 -11.34 5.13
C ILE A 58 2.77 -11.05 4.75
N ASP A 59 2.13 -10.11 5.46
CA ASP A 59 0.77 -9.64 5.20
C ASP A 59 0.75 -8.29 4.44
N GLY A 60 1.68 -8.14 3.50
CA GLY A 60 1.79 -6.98 2.63
C GLY A 60 2.65 -7.23 1.41
N MET A 61 2.88 -6.17 0.64
CA MET A 61 3.68 -6.19 -0.59
C MET A 61 5.16 -5.87 -0.35
N GLY A 62 5.56 -5.71 0.92
CA GLY A 62 6.94 -5.55 1.35
C GLY A 62 7.81 -6.78 1.08
N GLY A 63 9.09 -6.70 1.43
CA GLY A 63 10.08 -7.71 1.06
C GLY A 63 11.14 -7.97 2.13
N ALA A 64 10.77 -7.83 3.40
CA ALA A 64 11.63 -8.07 4.56
C ALA A 64 11.79 -9.55 4.91
#